data_AF-A0A2G5UK90-F1
#
_entry.id   AF-A0A2G5UK90-F1
#
_cell.length_a   1.000
_cell.length_b   1.000
_cell.length_c   1.000
_cell.angle_alpha   90.00
_cell.angle_beta   90.00
_cell.angle_gamma   90.00
#
_symmetry.space_group_name_H-M   'P 1'
#
loop_
_entity.id
_entity.type
_entity.pdbx_description
1 polymer ?
#
loop_
_entity_poly.entity_id
_entity_poly.type
_entity_poly.pdbx_seq_one_letter_code
_entity_poly.pdbx_strand_id
1 'polypeptide(L)'
;MDRKYQEIASLDDLPVNVKVFKDDVTYLPNYVLPNIALTMTNQGMSLREWIRHLCSIPDKDIPYFAEVYVRAMTLDIQTFRNAFPKLVELLIIFSGDEDEGDDETDEVYNFNVRNVLREFLSNARTVRLCNIPFGKSRFIQHIGIENLETLEFYDPVNFNFDCLSTLNAENCKIETDQMPLRDLNRFFQIVD
;
A
#
# COMPACT_ATOMS: atom_id res chain seq x y z
N MET A 1 10.66 15.64 -11.46
CA MET A 1 9.62 16.69 -11.38
C MET A 1 9.03 16.61 -9.99
N ASP A 2 9.30 17.60 -9.15
CA ASP A 2 8.77 17.66 -7.78
C ASP A 2 7.26 17.81 -7.81
N ARG A 3 6.57 16.71 -7.49
CA ARG A 3 5.16 16.76 -7.13
C ARG A 3 5.10 17.28 -5.70
N LYS A 4 4.67 18.53 -5.54
CA LYS A 4 4.29 19.09 -4.25
C LYS A 4 3.00 18.40 -3.82
N TYR A 5 3.14 17.23 -3.16
CA TYR A 5 1.99 16.50 -2.63
C TYR A 5 1.42 17.32 -1.47
N GLN A 6 0.12 17.60 -1.54
CA GLN A 6 -0.58 18.30 -0.48
C GLN A 6 -0.81 17.28 0.65
N GLU A 7 -0.29 17.56 1.84
CA GLU A 7 -0.54 16.72 3.01
C GLU A 7 -2.05 16.70 3.30
N ILE A 8 -2.61 15.49 3.35
CA ILE A 8 -3.99 15.25 3.74
C ILE A 8 -3.94 14.69 5.15
N ALA A 9 -4.43 15.43 6.14
CA ALA A 9 -4.46 14.97 7.53
C ALA A 9 -5.71 14.10 7.79
N SER A 10 -6.82 14.38 7.09
CA SER A 10 -8.07 13.61 7.16
C SER A 10 -8.75 13.47 5.80
N LEU A 11 -9.48 12.37 5.61
CA LEU A 11 -10.36 12.17 4.45
C LEU A 11 -11.50 13.19 4.35
N ASP A 12 -11.76 13.92 5.44
CA ASP A 12 -12.87 14.88 5.55
C ASP A 12 -12.41 16.35 5.49
N ASP A 13 -11.11 16.63 5.32
CA ASP A 13 -10.57 17.98 5.49
C ASP A 13 -11.16 19.03 4.52
N LEU A 14 -11.22 18.72 3.23
CA LEU A 14 -11.72 19.64 2.20
C LEU A 14 -12.38 18.87 1.05
N PRO A 15 -13.31 19.51 0.31
CA PRO A 15 -13.81 18.94 -0.94
C PRO A 15 -12.68 18.75 -1.96
N VAL A 16 -12.60 17.55 -2.54
CA VAL A 16 -11.51 17.19 -3.48
C VAL A 16 -12.04 16.94 -4.89
N ASN A 17 -11.32 17.42 -5.91
CA ASN A 17 -11.59 17.06 -7.30
C ASN A 17 -11.12 15.62 -7.55
N VAL A 18 -11.90 14.81 -8.25
CA VAL A 18 -11.54 13.42 -8.60
C VAL A 18 -11.11 13.36 -10.06
N LYS A 19 -9.94 12.79 -10.32
CA LYS A 19 -9.49 12.49 -11.68
C LYS A 19 -9.88 11.06 -12.02
N VAL A 20 -10.55 10.90 -13.15
CA VAL A 20 -10.93 9.61 -13.73
C VAL A 20 -10.04 9.35 -14.92
N PHE A 21 -9.49 8.14 -14.96
CA PHE A 21 -8.60 7.69 -16.01
C PHE A 21 -9.29 6.59 -16.83
N LYS A 22 -8.95 6.48 -18.12
CA LYS A 22 -9.49 5.45 -19.01
C LYS A 22 -8.33 4.60 -19.49
N ASP A 23 -8.01 3.54 -18.76
CA ASP A 23 -7.07 2.48 -19.16
C ASP A 23 -7.31 1.22 -18.30
N ASP A 24 -6.91 0.05 -18.82
CA ASP A 24 -6.74 -1.17 -18.01
C ASP A 24 -5.58 -0.93 -17.05
N VAL A 25 -5.85 -0.96 -15.75
CA VAL A 25 -4.82 -0.71 -14.73
C VAL A 25 -3.89 -1.92 -14.68
N THR A 26 -2.83 -1.93 -15.48
CA THR A 26 -1.75 -2.91 -15.35
C THR A 26 -0.85 -2.49 -14.20
N TYR A 27 -1.06 -3.11 -13.03
CA TYR A 27 -0.33 -2.90 -11.78
C TYR A 27 1.09 -3.50 -11.80
N LEU A 28 1.98 -2.99 -12.66
CA LEU A 28 3.38 -3.41 -12.73
C LEU A 28 4.33 -2.20 -12.84
N PRO A 29 5.64 -2.37 -12.53
CA PRO A 29 6.57 -1.26 -12.23
C PRO A 29 6.79 -0.24 -13.37
N ASN A 30 6.35 -0.55 -14.58
CA ASN A 30 6.42 0.32 -15.75
C ASN A 30 5.13 1.14 -15.90
N TYR A 31 4.77 1.87 -14.84
CA TYR A 31 3.56 2.69 -14.79
C TYR A 31 3.63 3.80 -15.85
N VAL A 32 2.98 3.57 -16.99
CA VAL A 32 2.65 4.64 -17.93
C VAL A 32 1.47 5.40 -17.33
N LEU A 33 1.61 6.72 -17.17
CA LEU A 33 0.53 7.54 -16.62
C LEU A 33 -0.74 7.28 -17.43
N PRO A 34 -1.83 6.79 -16.82
CA PRO A 34 -3.03 6.48 -17.57
C PRO A 34 -3.60 7.78 -18.13
N ASN A 35 -4.23 7.70 -19.30
CA ASN A 35 -4.77 8.88 -19.94
C ASN A 35 -5.93 9.44 -19.10
N ILE A 36 -5.79 10.68 -18.62
CA ILE A 36 -6.87 11.37 -17.89
C ILE A 36 -8.06 11.45 -18.83
N ALA A 37 -9.15 10.77 -18.47
CA ALA A 37 -10.38 10.76 -19.23
C ALA A 37 -11.29 11.92 -18.82
N LEU A 38 -11.34 12.21 -17.52
CA LEU A 38 -12.21 13.23 -16.96
C LEU A 38 -11.67 13.76 -15.64
N THR A 39 -11.94 15.03 -15.33
CA THR A 39 -11.83 15.55 -13.96
C THR A 39 -13.24 15.89 -13.48
N MET A 40 -13.69 15.18 -12.45
CA MET A 40 -14.91 15.51 -11.72
C MET A 40 -14.57 16.60 -10.71
N THR A 41 -15.31 17.72 -10.76
CA THR A 41 -15.14 18.80 -9.80
C THR A 41 -15.52 18.34 -8.40
N ASN A 42 -15.06 19.05 -7.37
CA ASN A 42 -15.17 18.59 -6.00
C ASN A 42 -16.58 18.39 -5.47
N GLN A 43 -17.62 18.88 -6.16
CA GLN A 43 -19.06 18.72 -5.84
C GLN A 43 -19.44 18.98 -4.37
N GLY A 44 -18.58 19.68 -3.61
CA GLY A 44 -18.71 19.81 -2.15
C GLY A 44 -18.42 18.52 -1.37
N MET A 45 -17.99 17.44 -2.03
CA MET A 45 -17.74 16.13 -1.46
C MET A 45 -16.31 15.96 -0.96
N SER A 46 -16.15 15.47 0.27
CA SER A 46 -14.87 15.04 0.83
C SER A 46 -14.35 13.78 0.14
N LEU A 47 -13.07 13.44 0.37
CA LEU A 47 -12.49 12.21 -0.19
C LEU A 47 -13.22 10.96 0.34
N ARG A 48 -13.63 10.97 1.62
CA ARG A 48 -14.44 9.90 2.20
C ARG A 48 -15.78 9.74 1.47
N GLU A 49 -16.44 10.85 1.19
CA GLU A 49 -17.73 10.84 0.49
C GLU A 49 -17.58 10.34 -0.94
N TRP A 50 -16.50 10.71 -1.63
CA TRP A 50 -16.16 10.15 -2.93
C TRP A 50 -15.95 8.64 -2.88
N ILE A 51 -15.15 8.13 -1.94
CA ILE A 51 -14.92 6.69 -1.76
C ILE A 51 -16.27 5.97 -1.57
N ARG A 52 -17.11 6.45 -0.65
CA ARG A 52 -18.43 5.86 -0.40
C ARG A 52 -19.34 5.91 -1.62
N HIS A 53 -19.37 7.03 -2.34
CA HIS A 53 -20.19 7.19 -3.53
C HIS A 53 -19.76 6.21 -4.61
N LEU A 54 -18.47 6.15 -4.93
CA LEU A 54 -17.91 5.23 -5.93
C LEU A 54 -18.15 3.77 -5.54
N CYS A 55 -18.01 3.42 -4.26
CA CYS A 55 -18.30 2.08 -3.78
C CYS A 55 -19.80 1.76 -3.62
N SER A 56 -20.68 2.76 -3.76
CA SER A 56 -22.14 2.54 -3.78
C SER A 56 -22.66 2.24 -5.19
N ILE A 57 -21.87 2.49 -6.23
CA ILE A 57 -22.24 2.21 -7.61
C ILE A 57 -22.35 0.68 -7.74
N PRO A 58 -23.56 0.16 -8.01
CA PRO A 58 -23.78 -1.28 -8.07
C PRO A 58 -23.16 -1.83 -9.34
N ASP A 59 -21.97 -2.42 -9.20
CA ASP A 59 -21.39 -3.30 -10.20
C ASP A 59 -20.97 -4.58 -9.48
N LYS A 60 -21.52 -5.72 -9.91
CA LYS A 60 -21.33 -7.00 -9.21
C LYS A 60 -20.02 -7.67 -9.57
N ASP A 61 -19.38 -7.24 -10.65
CA ASP A 61 -18.27 -7.97 -11.25
C ASP A 61 -16.93 -7.24 -11.09
N ILE A 62 -16.92 -6.02 -10.55
CA ILE A 62 -15.69 -5.22 -10.36
C ILE A 62 -15.30 -5.21 -8.88
N PRO A 63 -14.20 -5.91 -8.50
CA PRO A 63 -13.64 -5.81 -7.17
C PRO A 63 -13.16 -4.38 -6.86
N TYR A 64 -13.27 -3.94 -5.61
CA TYR A 64 -12.68 -2.67 -5.18
C TYR A 64 -11.19 -2.85 -4.89
N PHE A 65 -10.39 -2.04 -5.57
CA PHE A 65 -8.95 -1.94 -5.41
C PHE A 65 -8.59 -0.57 -4.85
N ALA A 66 -7.62 -0.53 -3.95
CA ALA A 66 -7.08 0.72 -3.42
C ALA A 66 -5.56 0.76 -3.58
N GLU A 67 -5.04 1.89 -4.04
CA GLU A 67 -3.61 2.15 -4.17
C GLU A 67 -3.22 3.33 -3.27
N VAL A 68 -2.25 3.11 -2.39
CA VAL A 68 -1.86 4.06 -1.34
C VAL A 68 -0.36 4.37 -1.45
N TYR A 69 -0.02 5.64 -1.67
CA TYR A 69 1.36 6.13 -1.76
C TYR A 69 1.83 6.69 -0.42
N VAL A 70 2.65 5.95 0.32
CA VAL A 70 3.15 6.35 1.63
C VAL A 70 4.43 7.19 1.46
N ARG A 71 4.27 8.52 1.38
CA ARG A 71 5.40 9.48 1.24
C ARG A 71 5.64 10.30 2.52
N ALA A 72 4.60 10.85 3.15
CA ALA A 72 4.68 11.55 4.46
C ALA A 72 3.27 11.85 5.04
N MET A 73 2.30 10.97 4.83
CA MET A 73 0.92 11.28 5.22
C MET A 73 0.70 11.02 6.70
N THR A 74 0.42 12.06 7.51
CA THR A 74 -0.17 11.93 8.84
C THR A 74 -1.64 11.54 8.71
N LEU A 75 -1.90 10.31 8.27
CA LEU A 75 -3.27 9.85 8.06
C LEU A 75 -3.98 9.75 9.41
N ASP A 76 -5.12 10.43 9.57
CA ASP A 76 -6.12 10.03 10.55
C ASP A 76 -6.69 8.67 10.15
N ILE A 77 -6.12 7.67 10.78
CA ILE A 77 -6.29 6.26 10.49
C ILE A 77 -7.70 5.75 10.78
N GLN A 78 -8.34 6.24 11.85
CA GLN A 78 -9.68 5.83 12.25
C GLN A 78 -10.72 6.12 11.15
N THR A 79 -10.40 7.15 10.36
CA THR A 79 -11.22 7.66 9.28
C THR A 79 -11.17 6.74 8.04
N PHE A 80 -10.06 6.08 7.75
CA PHE A 80 -9.91 5.22 6.57
C PHE A 80 -10.69 3.90 6.67
N ARG A 81 -10.62 3.23 7.81
CA ARG A 81 -11.29 1.94 8.03
C ARG A 81 -12.80 1.99 7.77
N ASN A 82 -13.44 3.12 8.10
CA ASN A 82 -14.88 3.33 7.94
C ASN A 82 -15.28 3.93 6.58
N ALA A 83 -14.32 4.21 5.71
CA ALA A 83 -14.56 4.79 4.39
C ALA A 83 -14.72 3.72 3.32
N PHE A 84 -13.92 2.65 3.39
CA PHE A 84 -13.89 1.59 2.38
C PHE A 84 -14.78 0.39 2.78
N PRO A 85 -15.73 -0.04 1.94
CA PRO A 85 -16.29 -1.38 2.06
C PRO A 85 -15.21 -2.44 1.79
N LYS A 86 -15.51 -3.72 2.04
CA LYS A 86 -14.57 -4.85 1.92
C LYS A 86 -13.71 -4.74 0.65
N LEU A 87 -12.45 -4.37 0.82
CA LEU A 87 -11.49 -4.26 -0.27
C LEU A 87 -11.10 -5.67 -0.69
N VAL A 88 -11.00 -5.91 -1.99
CA VAL A 88 -10.49 -7.20 -2.47
C VAL A 88 -8.97 -7.17 -2.45
N GLU A 89 -8.40 -6.07 -2.91
CA GLU A 89 -6.95 -5.91 -2.97
C GLU A 89 -6.54 -4.49 -2.59
N LEU A 90 -5.40 -4.43 -1.90
CA LEU A 90 -4.72 -3.21 -1.51
C LEU A 90 -3.28 -3.23 -2.03
N LEU A 91 -2.91 -2.17 -2.75
CA LEU A 91 -1.54 -1.89 -3.16
C LEU A 91 -1.00 -0.73 -2.32
N ILE A 92 0.10 -0.96 -1.59
CA ILE A 92 0.80 0.09 -0.85
C ILE A 92 2.17 0.31 -1.50
N ILE A 93 2.39 1.53 -1.98
CA ILE A 93 3.64 1.94 -2.60
C ILE A 93 4.38 2.86 -1.65
N PHE A 94 5.57 2.43 -1.29
CA PHE A 94 6.48 3.16 -0.44
C PHE A 94 7.41 3.99 -1.34
N SER A 95 7.18 5.29 -1.43
CA SER A 95 8.08 6.19 -2.15
C SER A 95 8.96 6.88 -1.12
N GLY A 96 10.16 6.35 -0.88
CA GLY A 96 11.20 7.10 -0.19
C GLY A 96 11.78 8.14 -1.15
N ASP A 97 11.90 9.40 -0.72
CA ASP A 97 12.85 10.29 -1.37
C ASP A 97 14.24 9.89 -0.88
N GLU A 98 15.13 9.54 -1.82
CA GLU A 98 16.48 9.04 -1.54
C GLU A 98 17.39 10.09 -0.84
N ASP A 99 16.89 11.31 -0.58
CA ASP A 99 17.73 12.49 -0.31
C ASP A 99 17.49 13.23 1.03
N GLU A 100 16.61 12.80 1.94
CA GLU A 100 16.46 13.47 3.24
C GLU A 100 16.80 12.54 4.41
N GLY A 101 18.11 12.46 4.68
CA GLY A 101 18.70 11.79 5.84
C GLY A 101 18.49 12.58 7.13
N ASP A 102 17.28 12.56 7.66
CA ASP A 102 17.00 12.96 9.04
C ASP A 102 16.26 11.84 9.79
N ASP A 103 16.64 11.59 11.04
CA ASP A 103 16.14 10.46 11.84
C ASP A 103 14.65 10.66 12.22
N GLU A 104 14.15 11.91 12.30
CA GLU A 104 12.74 12.22 12.58
C GLU A 104 11.80 11.85 11.42
N THR A 105 12.23 12.04 10.17
CA THR A 105 11.46 11.65 8.98
C THR A 105 11.29 10.14 8.90
N ASP A 106 12.28 9.37 9.35
CA ASP A 106 12.22 7.90 9.43
C ASP A 106 11.19 7.42 10.47
N GLU A 107 11.08 8.06 11.65
CA GLU A 107 10.11 7.65 12.68
C GLU A 107 8.65 7.91 12.25
N VAL A 108 8.38 9.09 11.70
CA VAL A 108 7.05 9.46 11.18
C VAL A 108 6.67 8.56 10.02
N TYR A 109 7.61 8.30 9.11
CA TYR A 109 7.42 7.39 8.00
C TYR A 109 7.08 5.97 8.47
N ASN A 110 7.89 5.40 9.39
CA ASN A 110 7.66 4.08 9.96
C ASN A 110 6.32 3.99 10.72
N PHE A 111 5.93 5.06 11.43
CA PHE A 111 4.63 5.14 12.10
C PHE A 111 3.47 5.08 11.10
N ASN A 112 3.56 5.84 10.00
CA ASN A 112 2.54 5.87 8.95
C ASN A 112 2.43 4.51 8.25
N VAL A 113 3.56 3.89 7.88
CA VAL A 113 3.62 2.54 7.31
C VAL A 113 2.86 1.55 8.20
N ARG A 114 3.21 1.52 9.48
CA ARG A 114 2.61 0.59 10.46
C ARG A 114 1.10 0.79 10.56
N ASN A 115 0.66 2.04 10.58
CA ASN A 115 -0.74 2.33 10.75
C ASN A 115 -1.58 2.04 9.50
N VAL A 116 -1.07 2.39 8.30
CA VAL A 116 -1.71 2.01 7.03
C VAL A 116 -1.87 0.49 6.98
N LEU A 117 -0.79 -0.24 7.22
CA LEU A 117 -0.83 -1.70 7.25
C LEU A 117 -1.88 -2.19 8.25
N ARG A 118 -1.79 -1.82 9.53
CA ARG A 118 -2.71 -2.29 10.58
C ARG A 118 -4.19 -2.17 10.20
N GLU A 119 -4.56 -1.16 9.43
CA GLU A 119 -5.97 -0.80 9.24
C GLU A 119 -6.53 -1.40 7.97
N PHE A 120 -5.70 -1.44 6.92
CA PHE A 120 -6.11 -2.02 5.65
C PHE A 120 -5.90 -3.53 5.60
N LEU A 121 -4.93 -4.09 6.34
CA LEU A 121 -4.73 -5.55 6.41
C LEU A 121 -6.04 -6.24 6.83
N SER A 122 -6.81 -5.64 7.74
CA SER A 122 -8.01 -6.25 8.31
C SER A 122 -9.21 -6.27 7.34
N ASN A 123 -9.12 -5.49 6.27
CA ASN A 123 -10.21 -5.20 5.36
C ASN A 123 -9.91 -5.64 3.91
N ALA A 124 -8.75 -6.25 3.68
CA ALA A 124 -8.29 -6.72 2.37
C ALA A 124 -8.05 -8.23 2.36
N ARG A 125 -8.29 -8.89 1.22
CA ARG A 125 -7.92 -10.30 1.02
C ARG A 125 -6.49 -10.43 0.49
N THR A 126 -6.14 -9.55 -0.43
CA THR A 126 -4.83 -9.46 -1.06
C THR A 126 -4.16 -8.15 -0.68
N VAL A 127 -2.91 -8.22 -0.25
CA VAL A 127 -2.09 -7.04 0.04
C VAL A 127 -0.79 -7.11 -0.75
N ARG A 128 -0.50 -6.05 -1.50
CA ARG A 128 0.74 -5.86 -2.27
C ARG A 128 1.55 -4.71 -1.66
N LEU A 129 2.81 -4.97 -1.37
CA LEU A 129 3.74 -4.01 -0.76
C LEU A 129 4.90 -3.75 -1.71
N CYS A 130 5.03 -2.53 -2.24
CA CYS A 130 6.08 -2.16 -3.19
C CYS A 130 7.11 -1.22 -2.56
N ASN A 131 8.40 -1.47 -2.77
CA ASN A 131 9.52 -0.60 -2.34
C ASN A 131 9.63 -0.38 -0.83
N ILE A 132 9.18 -1.34 -0.05
CA ILE A 132 9.10 -1.24 1.39
C ILE A 132 10.50 -1.35 2.05
N PRO A 133 10.93 -0.37 2.88
CA PRO A 133 12.28 -0.35 3.44
C PRO A 133 12.39 -1.12 4.76
N PHE A 134 12.67 -2.43 4.69
CA PHE A 134 12.70 -3.34 5.84
C PHE A 134 13.88 -3.15 6.78
N GLY A 135 14.98 -2.58 6.30
CA GLY A 135 16.21 -2.39 7.08
C GLY A 135 16.04 -1.52 8.33
N LYS A 136 14.98 -0.69 8.39
CA LYS A 136 14.73 0.25 9.49
C LYS A 136 13.59 -0.17 10.41
N SER A 137 12.96 -1.32 10.16
CA SER A 137 11.55 -1.44 10.50
C SER A 137 11.13 -2.83 10.99
N ARG A 138 10.83 -2.95 12.29
CA ARG A 138 10.40 -4.20 12.94
C ARG A 138 8.95 -4.61 12.62
N PHE A 139 8.29 -3.95 11.66
CA PHE A 139 6.84 -4.06 11.47
C PHE A 139 6.38 -5.39 10.87
N ILE A 140 7.24 -6.18 10.21
CA ILE A 140 6.80 -7.44 9.58
C ILE A 140 6.18 -8.40 10.60
N GLN A 141 6.74 -8.43 11.81
CA GLN A 141 6.23 -9.26 12.90
C GLN A 141 4.79 -8.90 13.28
N HIS A 142 4.33 -7.68 12.95
CA HIS A 142 2.95 -7.24 13.18
C HIS A 142 2.02 -7.49 11.99
N ILE A 143 2.56 -7.71 10.78
CA ILE A 143 1.75 -8.15 9.62
C ILE A 143 1.20 -9.56 9.88
N GLY A 144 1.92 -10.39 10.65
CA GLY A 144 1.53 -11.75 11.02
C GLY A 144 0.29 -11.90 11.92
N ILE A 145 -0.48 -10.84 12.17
CA ILE A 145 -1.63 -10.88 13.09
C ILE A 145 -2.95 -11.17 12.35
N GLU A 146 -3.00 -11.05 11.03
CA GLU A 146 -4.26 -11.15 10.27
C GLU A 146 -4.16 -12.19 9.14
N ASN A 147 -5.18 -13.04 9.00
CA ASN A 147 -5.22 -14.13 8.00
C ASN A 147 -5.50 -13.56 6.60
N LEU A 148 -4.47 -13.16 5.86
CA LEU A 148 -4.61 -12.75 4.46
C LEU A 148 -4.71 -13.96 3.53
N GLU A 149 -5.50 -13.86 2.46
CA GLU A 149 -5.48 -14.87 1.38
C GLU A 149 -4.17 -14.77 0.59
N THR A 150 -3.68 -13.55 0.34
CA THR A 150 -2.44 -13.32 -0.41
C THR A 150 -1.67 -12.11 0.13
N LEU A 151 -0.37 -12.28 0.34
CA LEU A 151 0.58 -11.22 0.68
C LEU A 151 1.72 -11.21 -0.35
N GLU A 152 1.88 -10.10 -1.07
CA GLU A 152 2.91 -9.95 -2.11
C GLU A 152 3.87 -8.81 -1.77
N PHE A 153 5.15 -9.05 -1.92
CA PHE A 153 6.20 -8.05 -1.80
C PHE A 153 6.87 -7.84 -3.16
N TYR A 154 6.97 -6.59 -3.59
CA TYR A 154 7.64 -6.18 -4.82
C TYR A 154 8.78 -5.21 -4.48
N ASP A 155 9.97 -5.55 -4.96
CA ASP A 155 11.20 -4.78 -4.76
C ASP A 155 11.44 -4.35 -3.29
N PRO A 156 11.32 -5.27 -2.32
CA PRO A 156 11.55 -4.96 -0.92
C PRO A 156 13.02 -4.62 -0.68
N VAL A 157 13.28 -3.52 0.04
CA VAL A 157 14.65 -3.07 0.34
C VAL A 157 15.11 -3.63 1.68
N ASN A 158 16.27 -4.30 1.72
CA ASN A 158 16.84 -4.91 2.92
C ASN A 158 15.89 -5.91 3.63
N PHE A 159 15.14 -6.72 2.87
CA PHE A 159 14.21 -7.71 3.43
C PHE A 159 14.92 -8.79 4.27
N ASN A 160 14.46 -9.01 5.49
CA ASN A 160 14.94 -10.10 6.32
C ASN A 160 14.13 -11.38 6.08
N PHE A 161 14.66 -12.32 5.31
CA PHE A 161 13.99 -13.60 5.01
C PHE A 161 13.79 -14.52 6.22
N ASP A 162 14.40 -14.24 7.39
CA ASP A 162 14.12 -15.01 8.62
C ASP A 162 12.68 -14.82 9.10
N CYS A 163 12.04 -13.68 8.76
CA CYS A 163 10.70 -13.35 9.21
C CYS A 163 9.59 -14.14 8.50
N LEU A 164 9.89 -14.89 7.44
CA LEU A 164 8.88 -15.60 6.64
C LEU A 164 8.02 -16.55 7.50
N SER A 165 8.65 -17.17 8.49
CA SER A 165 7.99 -18.06 9.45
C SER A 165 6.96 -17.36 10.36
N THR A 166 7.00 -16.02 10.42
CA THR A 166 6.08 -15.19 11.22
C THR A 166 4.96 -14.57 10.40
N LEU A 167 4.96 -14.74 9.08
CA LEU A 167 3.90 -14.24 8.22
C LEU A 167 2.65 -15.10 8.36
N ASN A 168 1.48 -14.46 8.37
CA ASN A 168 0.19 -15.11 8.49
C ASN A 168 -0.64 -14.87 7.23
N ALA A 169 -0.26 -15.52 6.13
CA ALA A 169 -0.98 -15.45 4.87
C ALA A 169 -1.07 -16.84 4.25
N GLU A 170 -2.18 -17.14 3.55
CA GLU A 170 -2.33 -18.42 2.84
C GLU A 170 -1.33 -18.55 1.70
N ASN A 171 -1.11 -17.45 0.96
CA ASN A 171 -0.12 -17.36 -0.10
C ASN A 171 0.82 -16.17 0.13
N CYS A 172 2.11 -16.40 -0.07
CA CYS A 172 3.14 -15.36 0.01
C CYS A 172 3.97 -15.34 -1.28
N LYS A 173 4.07 -14.18 -1.92
CA LYS A 173 4.92 -13.94 -3.09
C LYS A 173 5.95 -12.88 -2.76
N ILE A 174 7.21 -13.11 -3.12
CA ILE A 174 8.28 -12.12 -3.01
C ILE A 174 8.96 -12.01 -4.36
N GLU A 175 8.95 -10.80 -4.93
CA GLU A 175 9.63 -10.43 -6.15
C GLU A 175 10.72 -9.41 -5.79
N THR A 176 11.98 -9.81 -5.94
CA THR A 176 13.14 -9.00 -5.52
C THR A 176 14.39 -9.41 -6.27
N ASP A 177 15.26 -8.44 -6.56
CA ASP A 177 16.64 -8.65 -7.01
C ASP A 177 17.67 -8.53 -5.86
N GLN A 178 17.23 -8.17 -4.66
CA GLN A 178 18.10 -7.88 -3.50
C GLN A 178 18.27 -9.07 -2.54
N MET A 179 17.90 -10.28 -2.96
CA MET A 179 18.02 -11.46 -2.10
C MET A 179 19.50 -11.84 -1.88
N PRO A 180 19.98 -11.89 -0.63
CA PRO A 180 21.33 -12.35 -0.35
C PRO A 180 21.50 -13.83 -0.76
N LEU A 181 22.63 -14.17 -1.38
CA LEU A 181 22.93 -15.56 -1.78
C LEU A 181 22.83 -16.57 -0.62
N ARG A 182 23.15 -16.13 0.61
CA ARG A 182 23.00 -16.95 1.81
C ARG A 182 21.54 -17.37 2.05
N ASP A 183 20.60 -16.46 1.83
CA ASP A 183 19.18 -16.74 2.02
C ASP A 183 18.62 -17.53 0.84
N LEU A 184 19.14 -17.30 -0.37
CA LEU A 184 18.80 -18.09 -1.55
C LEU A 184 19.15 -19.57 -1.35
N ASN A 185 20.31 -19.87 -0.75
CA ASN A 185 20.73 -21.24 -0.44
C ASN A 185 19.73 -22.00 0.43
N ARG A 186 18.91 -21.33 1.25
CA ARG A 186 17.90 -21.99 2.10
C ARG A 186 16.76 -22.61 1.31
N PHE A 187 16.46 -22.07 0.13
CA PHE A 187 15.43 -22.61 -0.77
C PHE A 187 15.95 -23.74 -1.66
N PHE A 188 17.28 -23.82 -1.83
CA PHE A 188 17.95 -24.85 -2.62
C PHE A 188 18.56 -25.97 -1.77
N GLN A 189 18.37 -25.98 -0.44
CA GLN A 189 18.73 -27.13 0.39
C GLN A 189 17.82 -28.31 0.02
N ILE A 190 18.33 -29.12 -0.92
CA ILE A 190 17.86 -30.47 -1.18
C ILE A 190 17.96 -31.22 0.14
N VAL A 191 16.83 -31.71 0.62
CA VAL A 191 16.77 -32.66 1.72
C VAL A 191 17.31 -33.98 1.14
N ASP A 192 18.53 -34.36 1.53
CA ASP A 192 19.03 -35.72 1.34
C ASP A 192 18.29 -36.70 2.25
#